data_AF-A0A957VMV5-F1
#
_entry.id   AF-A0A957VMV5-F1
#
_cell.length_a   1.000
_cell.length_b   1.000
_cell.length_c   1.000
_cell.angle_alpha   90.00
_cell.angle_beta   90.00
_cell.angle_gamma   90.00
#
_symmetry.space_group_name_H-M   'P 1'
#
loop_
_entity.id
_entity.type
_entity.pdbx_description
1 polymer ?
#
loop_
_entity_poly.entity_id
_entity_poly.type
_entity_poly.pdbx_seq_one_letter_code
_entity_poly.pdbx_strand_id
1 'polypeptide(L)'
;SREHTIVDLGEDEFTVGRLHPMMDNDLRLQRLAQEAADPAVGVIVLDVVLGYGAHPDPAAELAPGIAQAIATAHAGGRDLTVVAVVVGTDADPQDMDRQVAHLAAAGAQVYVNHDEAMRTVGARLHAAAQTAAADPAAAGPDIAPPPVSSAALHAPLAAVNVGLESFTDSLMAQGAGVVQVDWRPPAGGNERLAGILARMKRGG
;
A
#
# COMPACT_ATOMS: atom_id res chain seq x y z
N SER A 1 13.17 -5.83 -5.60
CA SER A 1 12.72 -4.43 -5.76
C SER A 1 13.85 -3.60 -6.38
N ARG A 2 13.69 -2.28 -6.59
CA ARG A 2 14.80 -1.32 -6.82
C ARG A 2 14.52 -0.05 -6.01
N GLU A 3 15.48 0.41 -5.20
CA GLU A 3 15.31 1.56 -4.31
C GLU A 3 14.02 1.46 -3.47
N HIS A 4 13.31 2.56 -3.27
CA HIS A 4 11.98 2.55 -2.65
C HIS A 4 10.94 2.06 -3.66
N THR A 5 10.47 0.82 -3.48
CA THR A 5 9.45 0.21 -4.35
C THR A 5 8.20 -0.16 -3.54
N ILE A 6 7.02 0.12 -4.12
CA ILE A 6 5.76 -0.48 -3.70
C ILE A 6 5.42 -1.56 -4.73
N VAL A 7 5.05 -2.75 -4.26
CA VAL A 7 4.63 -3.85 -5.14
C VAL A 7 3.25 -4.33 -4.72
N ASP A 8 2.31 -4.30 -5.66
CA ASP A 8 1.02 -4.96 -5.52
C ASP A 8 1.15 -6.42 -5.99
N LEU A 9 1.19 -7.35 -5.04
CA LEU A 9 1.27 -8.79 -5.36
C LEU A 9 -0.07 -9.36 -5.84
N GLY A 10 -1.17 -8.60 -5.75
CA GLY A 10 -2.49 -9.00 -6.23
C GLY A 10 -2.68 -8.83 -7.74
N GLU A 11 -1.78 -8.11 -8.42
CA GLU A 11 -1.86 -7.91 -9.87
C GLU A 11 -1.79 -9.24 -10.65
N ASP A 12 -2.43 -9.27 -11.82
CA ASP A 12 -2.56 -10.47 -12.67
C ASP A 12 -1.20 -11.13 -12.95
N GLU A 13 -0.13 -10.33 -13.10
CA GLU A 13 1.24 -10.82 -13.35
C GLU A 13 1.73 -11.79 -12.26
N PHE A 14 1.25 -11.62 -11.02
CA PHE A 14 1.67 -12.40 -9.85
C PHE A 14 0.71 -13.54 -9.51
N THR A 15 -0.50 -13.55 -10.07
CA THR A 15 -1.59 -14.46 -9.69
C THR A 15 -1.92 -15.53 -10.72
N VAL A 16 -1.21 -15.59 -11.85
CA VAL A 16 -1.40 -16.65 -12.87
C VAL A 16 -1.13 -18.04 -12.26
N GLY A 17 -2.20 -18.83 -12.13
CA GLY A 17 -2.14 -20.20 -11.62
C GLY A 17 -1.93 -20.31 -10.10
N ARG A 18 -2.15 -19.23 -9.35
CA ARG A 18 -1.98 -19.15 -7.88
C ARG A 18 -3.22 -18.53 -7.25
N LEU A 19 -3.41 -18.79 -5.95
CA LEU A 19 -4.39 -18.04 -5.16
C LEU A 19 -3.93 -16.59 -5.01
N HIS A 20 -4.88 -15.67 -4.91
CA HIS A 20 -4.60 -14.27 -4.64
C HIS A 20 -3.86 -14.13 -3.29
N PRO A 21 -2.84 -13.26 -3.15
CA PRO A 21 -2.05 -13.13 -1.91
C PRO A 21 -2.81 -12.74 -0.64
N MET A 22 -4.06 -12.30 -0.82
CA MET A 22 -4.98 -12.03 0.30
C MET A 22 -5.55 -13.33 0.90
N MET A 23 -5.65 -14.40 0.09
CA MET A 23 -6.15 -15.72 0.49
C MET A 23 -5.04 -16.68 0.90
N ASP A 24 -3.83 -16.50 0.38
CA ASP A 24 -2.70 -17.42 0.54
C ASP A 24 -1.39 -16.62 0.64
N ASN A 25 -0.55 -16.91 1.63
CA ASN A 25 0.64 -16.09 1.89
C ASN A 25 1.93 -16.60 1.22
N ASP A 26 1.90 -17.67 0.41
CA ASP A 26 3.12 -18.29 -0.12
C ASP A 26 4.01 -17.28 -0.87
N LEU A 27 3.41 -16.52 -1.80
CA LEU A 27 4.14 -15.51 -2.56
C LEU A 27 4.64 -14.37 -1.66
N ARG A 28 3.87 -14.01 -0.64
CA ARG A 28 4.22 -12.95 0.31
C ARG A 28 5.43 -13.35 1.15
N LEU A 29 5.44 -14.60 1.64
CA LEU A 29 6.54 -15.17 2.41
C LEU A 29 7.81 -15.30 1.56
N GLN A 30 7.68 -15.77 0.31
CA GLN A 30 8.80 -15.80 -0.64
C GLN A 30 9.39 -14.42 -0.87
N ARG A 31 8.52 -13.43 -1.08
CA ARG A 31 8.96 -12.05 -1.31
C ARG A 31 9.59 -11.42 -0.07
N LEU A 32 9.02 -11.67 1.10
CA LEU A 32 9.56 -11.22 2.39
C LEU A 32 10.97 -11.76 2.60
N ALA A 33 11.19 -13.06 2.37
CA ALA A 33 12.51 -13.67 2.49
C ALA A 33 13.52 -13.09 1.48
N GLN A 34 13.08 -12.86 0.23
CA GLN A 34 13.90 -12.26 -0.81
C GLN A 34 14.37 -10.85 -0.43
N GLU A 35 13.44 -9.99 -0.01
CA GLU A 35 13.75 -8.60 0.37
C GLU A 35 14.57 -8.55 1.67
N ALA A 36 14.33 -9.45 2.61
CA ALA A 36 15.13 -9.54 3.84
C ALA A 36 16.60 -9.93 3.58
N ALA A 37 16.86 -10.72 2.53
CA ALA A 37 18.22 -11.10 2.13
C ALA A 37 18.97 -9.98 1.40
N ASP A 38 18.27 -8.97 0.88
CA ASP A 38 18.89 -7.85 0.18
C ASP A 38 19.54 -6.86 1.19
N PRO A 39 20.87 -6.62 1.11
CA PRO A 39 21.55 -5.70 2.01
C PRO A 39 21.08 -4.25 1.91
N ALA A 40 20.50 -3.84 0.77
CA ALA A 40 20.01 -2.48 0.56
C ALA A 40 18.63 -2.23 1.22
N VAL A 41 17.93 -3.29 1.65
CA VAL A 41 16.61 -3.16 2.27
C VAL A 41 16.76 -2.94 3.77
N GLY A 42 16.34 -1.75 4.24
CA GLY A 42 16.28 -1.40 5.67
C GLY A 42 14.87 -1.40 6.26
N VAL A 43 13.84 -1.32 5.42
CA VAL A 43 12.42 -1.31 5.84
C VAL A 43 11.59 -2.15 4.89
N ILE A 44 10.73 -3.00 5.44
CA ILE A 44 9.68 -3.72 4.71
C ILE A 44 8.33 -3.32 5.32
N VAL A 45 7.39 -2.91 4.46
CA VAL A 45 6.01 -2.63 4.86
C VAL A 45 5.11 -3.68 4.24
N LEU A 46 4.21 -4.27 5.02
CA LEU A 46 3.17 -5.19 4.55
C LEU A 46 1.80 -4.82 5.11
N ASP A 47 0.75 -5.03 4.34
CA ASP A 47 -0.64 -4.88 4.73
C ASP A 47 -1.26 -6.25 5.10
N VAL A 48 -1.85 -6.38 6.28
CA VAL A 48 -2.50 -7.62 6.72
C VAL A 48 -4.00 -7.40 6.68
N VAL A 49 -4.60 -7.76 5.54
CA VAL A 49 -6.04 -7.59 5.29
C VAL A 49 -6.82 -8.73 5.94
N LEU A 50 -7.85 -8.37 6.70
CA LEU A 50 -8.79 -9.29 7.36
C LEU A 50 -10.15 -9.27 6.66
N GLY A 51 -11.07 -10.09 7.17
CA GLY A 51 -12.44 -10.16 6.69
C GLY A 51 -12.73 -11.39 5.85
N TYR A 52 -13.96 -11.45 5.34
CA TYR A 52 -14.42 -12.58 4.55
C TYR A 52 -13.70 -12.66 3.21
N GLY A 53 -13.21 -13.87 2.87
CA GLY A 53 -12.44 -14.10 1.64
C GLY A 53 -10.95 -13.79 1.77
N ALA A 54 -10.47 -13.34 2.93
CA ALA A 54 -9.05 -13.33 3.26
C ALA A 54 -8.61 -14.67 3.89
N HIS A 55 -7.31 -14.85 4.06
CA HIS A 55 -6.73 -15.98 4.79
C HIS A 55 -7.38 -16.11 6.19
N PRO A 56 -7.70 -17.32 6.68
CA PRO A 56 -8.40 -17.53 7.96
C PRO A 56 -7.56 -17.14 9.19
N ASP A 57 -6.24 -17.16 9.07
CA ASP A 57 -5.33 -16.71 10.15
C ASP A 57 -4.01 -16.21 9.55
N PRO A 58 -3.97 -15.00 8.96
CA PRO A 58 -2.79 -14.54 8.22
C PRO A 58 -1.56 -14.37 9.11
N ALA A 59 -1.72 -13.93 10.36
CA ALA A 59 -0.61 -13.77 11.28
C ALA A 59 0.05 -15.11 11.64
N ALA A 60 -0.71 -16.21 11.70
CA ALA A 60 -0.12 -17.54 11.97
C ALA A 60 0.95 -17.95 10.96
N GLU A 61 0.84 -17.51 9.70
CA GLU A 61 1.82 -17.80 8.64
C GLU A 61 2.85 -16.69 8.48
N LEU A 62 2.41 -15.42 8.56
CA LEU A 62 3.29 -14.27 8.35
C LEU A 62 4.26 -14.06 9.52
N ALA A 63 3.82 -14.28 10.78
CA ALA A 63 4.64 -14.00 11.96
C ALA A 63 5.97 -14.80 11.97
N PRO A 64 5.99 -16.13 11.71
CA PRO A 64 7.25 -16.87 11.56
C PRO A 64 8.15 -16.31 10.45
N GLY A 65 7.58 -15.93 9.31
CA GLY A 65 8.31 -15.33 8.19
C GLY A 65 8.95 -13.99 8.55
N ILE A 66 8.22 -13.15 9.31
CA ILE A 66 8.71 -11.85 9.81
C ILE A 66 9.87 -12.06 10.78
N ALA A 67 9.71 -12.94 11.76
CA ALA A 67 10.76 -13.23 12.72
C ALA A 67 12.04 -13.73 12.02
N GLN A 68 11.87 -14.60 11.02
CA GLN A 68 12.99 -15.11 10.21
C GLN A 68 13.63 -14.00 9.36
N ALA A 69 12.86 -13.12 8.75
CA ALA A 69 13.37 -12.00 7.97
C ALA A 69 14.25 -11.07 8.83
N ILE A 70 13.76 -10.69 10.01
CA ILE A 70 14.50 -9.87 10.97
C ILE A 70 15.78 -10.58 11.42
N ALA A 71 15.69 -11.87 11.78
CA ALA A 71 16.84 -12.66 12.19
C ALA A 71 17.90 -12.80 11.08
N THR A 72 17.49 -12.99 9.83
CA THR A 72 18.38 -13.05 8.66
C THR A 72 19.14 -11.74 8.48
N ALA A 73 18.46 -10.61 8.56
CA ALA A 73 19.11 -9.30 8.47
C ALA A 73 20.10 -9.06 9.61
N HIS A 74 19.70 -9.41 10.84
CA HIS A 74 20.55 -9.29 12.03
C HIS A 74 21.80 -10.18 11.94
N ALA A 75 21.67 -11.42 11.45
CA ALA A 75 22.80 -12.31 11.20
C ALA A 75 23.78 -11.73 10.16
N GLY A 76 23.27 -10.91 9.23
CA GLY A 76 24.07 -10.13 8.28
C GLY A 76 24.61 -8.81 8.84
N GLY A 77 24.46 -8.54 10.13
CA GLY A 77 24.94 -7.31 10.78
C GLY A 77 24.11 -6.06 10.48
N ARG A 78 22.84 -6.23 10.06
CA ARG A 78 21.94 -5.14 9.68
C ARG A 78 20.70 -5.13 10.57
N ASP A 79 20.15 -3.94 10.80
CA ASP A 79 18.81 -3.80 11.36
C ASP A 79 17.78 -3.78 10.23
N LEU A 80 16.79 -4.66 10.28
CA LEU A 80 15.65 -4.68 9.36
C LEU A 80 14.38 -4.37 10.12
N THR A 81 13.72 -3.29 9.74
CA THR A 81 12.40 -2.97 10.30
C THR A 81 11.29 -3.53 9.44
N VAL A 82 10.42 -4.32 10.06
CA VAL A 82 9.19 -4.79 9.44
C VAL A 82 8.01 -4.02 10.03
N VAL A 83 7.24 -3.36 9.19
CA VAL A 83 6.01 -2.64 9.56
C VAL A 83 4.81 -3.40 8.99
N ALA A 84 3.88 -3.80 9.85
CA ALA A 84 2.64 -4.45 9.44
C ALA A 84 1.46 -3.50 9.67
N VAL A 85 0.69 -3.22 8.61
CA VAL A 85 -0.55 -2.45 8.70
C VAL A 85 -1.73 -3.41 8.66
N VAL A 86 -2.37 -3.66 9.80
CA VAL A 86 -3.55 -4.54 9.87
C VAL A 86 -4.77 -3.76 9.40
N VAL A 87 -5.45 -4.29 8.38
CA VAL A 87 -6.62 -3.67 7.74
C VAL A 87 -7.82 -4.57 7.95
N GLY A 88 -8.76 -4.12 8.78
CA GLY A 88 -9.94 -4.89 9.15
C GLY A 88 -10.65 -4.25 10.33
N THR A 89 -11.53 -5.00 10.96
CA THR A 89 -12.32 -4.59 12.11
C THR A 89 -12.39 -5.68 13.16
N ASP A 90 -12.78 -5.33 14.39
CA ASP A 90 -12.99 -6.27 15.49
C ASP A 90 -14.13 -7.29 15.21
N ALA A 91 -14.95 -7.03 14.20
CA ALA A 91 -16.03 -7.92 13.77
C ALA A 91 -15.58 -8.99 12.75
N ASP A 92 -14.35 -8.90 12.25
CA ASP A 92 -13.83 -9.85 11.26
C ASP A 92 -13.48 -11.21 11.89
N PRO A 93 -13.65 -12.32 11.14
CA PRO A 93 -13.52 -13.67 11.70
C PRO A 93 -12.12 -14.03 12.21
N GLN A 94 -11.09 -13.28 11.84
CA GLN A 94 -9.69 -13.55 12.19
C GLN A 94 -9.29 -13.10 13.60
N ASP A 95 -10.13 -12.29 14.27
CA ASP A 95 -9.86 -11.58 15.53
C ASP A 95 -8.70 -10.59 15.39
N MET A 96 -9.01 -9.31 15.19
CA MET A 96 -8.01 -8.26 14.91
C MET A 96 -6.94 -8.15 16.00
N ASP A 97 -7.35 -8.17 17.27
CA ASP A 97 -6.42 -8.05 18.41
C ASP A 97 -5.45 -9.23 18.46
N ARG A 98 -5.95 -10.43 18.19
CA ARG A 98 -5.11 -11.64 18.10
C ARG A 98 -4.10 -11.54 16.95
N GLN A 99 -4.51 -11.04 15.79
CA GLN A 99 -3.62 -10.84 14.64
C GLN A 99 -2.52 -9.82 14.98
N VAL A 100 -2.90 -8.67 15.57
CA VAL A 100 -1.96 -7.62 15.98
C VAL A 100 -0.95 -8.14 16.98
N ALA A 101 -1.41 -8.82 18.04
CA ALA A 101 -0.55 -9.36 19.08
C ALA A 101 0.47 -10.36 18.53
N HIS A 102 0.03 -11.23 17.61
CA HIS A 102 0.90 -12.25 17.03
C HIS A 102 2.00 -11.65 16.13
N LEU A 103 1.64 -10.67 15.28
CA LEU A 103 2.61 -9.95 14.44
C LEU A 103 3.61 -9.14 15.28
N ALA A 104 3.13 -8.48 16.33
CA ALA A 104 3.98 -7.71 17.24
C ALA A 104 4.97 -8.63 17.99
N ALA A 105 4.52 -9.81 18.44
CA ALA A 105 5.37 -10.80 19.09
C ALA A 105 6.49 -11.33 18.16
N ALA A 106 6.28 -11.31 16.84
CA ALA A 106 7.32 -11.64 15.86
C ALA A 106 8.33 -10.51 15.59
N GLY A 107 8.15 -9.34 16.21
CA GLY A 107 9.04 -8.19 16.07
C GLY A 107 8.58 -7.17 15.02
N ALA A 108 7.39 -7.32 14.43
CA ALA A 108 6.84 -6.28 13.57
C ALA A 108 6.40 -5.05 14.38
N GLN A 109 6.56 -3.86 13.81
CA GLN A 109 5.85 -2.67 14.26
C GLN A 109 4.45 -2.69 13.63
N VAL A 110 3.44 -2.90 14.45
CA VAL A 110 2.06 -3.11 13.97
C VAL A 110 1.24 -1.83 14.13
N TYR A 111 0.53 -1.45 13.07
CA TYR A 111 -0.38 -0.31 13.05
C TYR A 111 -1.75 -0.74 12.52
N VAL A 112 -2.81 -0.15 13.07
CA VAL A 112 -4.18 -0.28 12.55
C VAL A 112 -4.64 1.00 11.82
N ASN A 113 -3.76 2.01 11.77
CA ASN A 113 -3.94 3.26 11.04
C ASN A 113 -2.83 3.42 10.01
N HIS A 114 -3.22 3.49 8.73
CA HIS A 114 -2.29 3.60 7.62
C HIS A 114 -1.49 4.92 7.62
N ASP A 115 -2.13 6.05 7.96
CA ASP A 115 -1.45 7.36 8.01
C ASP A 115 -0.36 7.38 9.08
N GLU A 116 -0.66 6.85 10.27
CA GLU A 116 0.32 6.72 11.36
C GLU A 116 1.51 5.83 10.96
N ALA A 117 1.24 4.68 10.34
CA ALA A 117 2.26 3.78 9.84
C ALA A 117 3.18 4.48 8.83
N MET A 118 2.61 5.17 7.85
CA MET A 118 3.37 5.80 6.77
C MET A 118 4.16 7.03 7.25
N ARG A 119 3.61 7.81 8.19
CA ARG A 119 4.37 8.89 8.85
C ARG A 119 5.59 8.33 9.58
N THR A 120 5.42 7.21 10.28
CA THR A 120 6.52 6.58 11.02
C THR A 120 7.60 6.04 10.09
N VAL A 121 7.20 5.35 9.01
CA VAL A 121 8.12 4.89 7.95
C VAL A 121 8.86 6.07 7.34
N GLY A 122 8.15 7.14 6.95
CA GLY A 122 8.74 8.34 6.37
C GLY A 122 9.74 9.03 7.29
N ALA A 123 9.42 9.17 8.58
CA ALA A 123 10.34 9.73 9.58
C ALA A 123 11.62 8.90 9.73
N ARG A 124 11.50 7.57 9.73
CA ARG A 124 12.65 6.65 9.81
C ARG A 124 13.53 6.73 8.58
N LEU A 125 12.94 6.74 7.37
CA LEU A 125 13.69 6.92 6.12
C LEU A 125 14.40 8.28 6.08
N HIS A 126 13.74 9.34 6.55
CA HIS A 126 14.34 10.67 6.61
C HIS A 126 15.54 10.72 7.56
N ALA A 127 15.43 10.12 8.75
CA ALA A 127 16.55 10.03 9.69
C ALA A 127 17.72 9.20 9.14
N ALA A 128 17.43 8.10 8.45
CA ALA A 128 18.46 7.29 7.79
C ALA A 128 19.18 8.07 6.68
N ALA A 129 18.45 8.82 5.85
CA ALA A 129 19.02 9.67 4.82
C ALA A 129 19.90 10.79 5.40
N GLN A 130 19.48 11.43 6.50
CA GLN A 130 20.30 12.43 7.19
C GLN A 130 21.60 11.83 7.75
N THR A 131 21.53 10.61 8.31
CA THR A 131 22.69 9.90 8.86
C THR A 131 23.67 9.53 7.74
N ALA A 132 23.16 9.02 6.61
CA ALA A 132 23.96 8.71 5.42
C ALA A 132 24.62 9.96 4.80
N ALA A 133 23.93 11.11 4.82
CA ALA A 133 24.49 12.38 4.35
C ALA A 133 25.61 12.93 5.26
N ALA A 134 25.61 12.58 6.55
CA ALA A 134 26.63 12.98 7.52
C ALA A 134 27.90 12.11 7.47
N ASP A 135 27.81 10.87 7.00
CA ASP A 135 28.95 9.94 6.81
C ASP A 135 28.92 9.27 5.42
N PRO A 136 29.45 9.94 4.39
CA PRO A 136 29.44 9.43 3.01
C PRO A 136 30.35 8.21 2.79
N ALA A 137 31.17 7.80 3.77
CA ALA A 137 31.97 6.59 3.68
C ALA A 137 31.20 5.34 4.15
N ALA A 138 30.14 5.51 4.95
CA ALA A 138 29.22 4.45 5.39
C ALA A 138 28.00 4.30 4.46
N ALA A 139 27.67 5.35 3.71
CA ALA A 139 26.63 5.30 2.69
C ALA A 139 27.13 4.51 1.48
N GLY A 140 26.51 3.35 1.20
CA GLY A 140 26.65 2.71 -0.10
C GLY A 140 26.31 3.70 -1.24
N PRO A 141 26.74 3.43 -2.48
CA PRO A 141 26.38 4.30 -3.60
C PRO A 141 24.85 4.38 -3.68
N ASP A 142 24.31 5.61 -3.74
CA ASP A 142 22.89 5.92 -4.02
C ASP A 142 21.84 5.92 -2.87
N ILE A 143 22.11 6.52 -1.70
CA ILE A 143 21.07 6.70 -0.64
C ILE A 143 20.50 8.14 -0.53
N ALA A 144 20.70 8.99 -1.53
CA ALA A 144 20.07 10.31 -1.56
C ALA A 144 18.96 10.34 -2.62
N PRO A 145 17.69 10.11 -2.27
CA PRO A 145 16.61 10.28 -3.23
C PRO A 145 16.62 11.72 -3.75
N PRO A 146 16.42 11.95 -5.06
CA PRO A 146 16.33 13.30 -5.59
C PRO A 146 15.18 14.01 -4.87
N PRO A 147 15.35 15.28 -4.45
CA PRO A 147 14.29 16.01 -3.76
C PRO A 147 13.04 16.05 -4.65
N VAL A 148 11.94 15.49 -4.14
CA VAL A 148 10.64 15.59 -4.81
C VAL A 148 10.19 17.04 -4.71
N SER A 149 10.18 17.73 -5.84
CA SER A 149 9.72 19.12 -5.89
C SER A 149 8.23 19.20 -5.56
N SER A 150 7.89 19.84 -4.44
CA SER A 150 6.50 20.17 -4.10
C SER A 150 5.93 21.27 -4.99
N ALA A 151 6.73 21.87 -5.89
CA ALA A 151 6.28 22.94 -6.77
C ALA A 151 5.08 22.52 -7.64
N ALA A 152 4.99 21.24 -8.04
CA ALA A 152 3.86 20.71 -8.78
C ALA A 152 2.56 20.67 -7.95
N LEU A 153 2.64 20.48 -6.63
CA LEU A 153 1.49 20.49 -5.72
C LEU A 153 0.97 21.90 -5.43
N HIS A 154 1.82 22.90 -5.61
CA HIS A 154 1.48 24.32 -5.39
C HIS A 154 1.19 25.08 -6.69
N ALA A 155 1.40 24.45 -7.85
CA ALA A 155 1.00 25.00 -9.13
C ALA A 155 -0.54 24.95 -9.29
N PRO A 156 -1.14 25.86 -10.07
CA PRO A 156 -2.56 25.78 -10.40
C PRO A 156 -2.90 24.42 -11.02
N LEU A 157 -3.85 23.71 -10.42
CA LEU A 157 -4.28 22.38 -10.89
C LEU A 157 -5.14 22.53 -12.15
N ALA A 158 -4.83 21.70 -13.14
CA ALA A 158 -5.68 21.48 -14.30
C ALA A 158 -6.11 20.01 -14.33
N ALA A 159 -7.37 19.73 -14.69
CA ALA A 159 -7.93 18.39 -14.68
C ALA A 159 -8.63 18.04 -15.99
N VAL A 160 -8.58 16.77 -16.35
CA VAL A 160 -9.46 16.15 -17.36
C VAL A 160 -10.42 15.26 -16.60
N ASN A 161 -11.68 15.67 -16.48
CA ASN A 161 -12.67 14.88 -15.77
C ASN A 161 -13.33 13.86 -16.73
N VAL A 162 -13.39 12.60 -16.29
CA VAL A 162 -14.06 11.52 -17.00
C VAL A 162 -15.08 10.92 -16.04
N GLY A 163 -16.38 11.10 -16.33
CA GLY A 163 -17.45 10.63 -15.47
C GLY A 163 -18.49 11.72 -15.15
N LEU A 164 -18.93 11.79 -13.90
CA LEU A 164 -20.01 12.68 -13.49
C LEU A 164 -19.62 14.16 -13.64
N GLU A 165 -20.50 14.94 -14.25
CA GLU A 165 -20.32 16.36 -14.50
C GLU A 165 -20.25 17.18 -13.20
N SER A 166 -20.89 16.72 -12.12
CA SER A 166 -20.82 17.35 -10.80
C SER A 166 -19.39 17.46 -10.24
N PHE A 167 -18.46 16.62 -10.69
CA PHE A 167 -17.05 16.73 -10.32
C PHE A 167 -16.34 17.85 -11.09
N THR A 168 -16.72 18.09 -12.35
CA THR A 168 -16.26 19.27 -13.10
C THR A 168 -16.72 20.55 -12.41
N ASP A 169 -17.99 20.64 -12.02
CA ASP A 169 -18.52 21.80 -11.29
C ASP A 169 -17.74 22.05 -9.98
N SER A 170 -17.47 20.98 -9.23
CA SER A 170 -16.75 21.06 -7.96
C SER A 170 -15.31 21.54 -8.13
N LEU A 171 -14.63 21.13 -9.20
CA LEU A 171 -13.26 21.54 -9.50
C LEU A 171 -13.21 22.99 -10.03
N MET A 172 -14.16 23.38 -10.88
CA MET A 172 -14.29 24.77 -11.34
C MET A 172 -14.57 25.74 -10.19
N ALA A 173 -15.42 25.35 -9.22
CA ALA A 173 -15.71 26.15 -8.03
C ALA A 173 -14.45 26.40 -7.16
N GLN A 174 -13.46 25.51 -7.25
CA GLN A 174 -12.17 25.63 -6.57
C GLN A 174 -11.11 26.36 -7.42
N GLY A 175 -11.49 26.89 -8.59
CA GLY A 175 -10.61 27.65 -9.48
C GLY A 175 -9.68 26.80 -10.34
N ALA A 176 -9.91 25.49 -10.42
CA ALA A 176 -9.12 24.61 -11.29
C ALA A 176 -9.56 24.72 -12.75
N GLY A 177 -8.61 24.66 -13.68
CA GLY A 177 -8.91 24.57 -15.11
C GLY A 177 -9.35 23.14 -15.46
N VAL A 178 -10.61 22.93 -15.84
CA VAL A 178 -11.13 21.57 -16.09
C VAL A 178 -11.73 21.41 -17.48
N VAL A 179 -11.44 20.28 -18.11
CA VAL A 179 -12.10 19.80 -19.32
C VAL A 179 -12.94 18.57 -18.98
N GLN A 180 -14.27 18.65 -19.18
CA GLN A 180 -15.17 17.50 -19.09
C GLN A 180 -15.07 16.67 -20.38
N VAL A 181 -14.81 15.37 -20.24
CA VAL A 181 -14.90 14.41 -21.33
C VAL A 181 -16.23 13.67 -21.23
N ASP A 182 -17.09 13.79 -22.25
CA ASP A 182 -18.30 12.96 -22.40
C ASP A 182 -17.87 11.57 -22.88
N TRP A 183 -17.31 10.79 -21.96
CA TRP A 183 -16.94 9.40 -22.20
C TRP A 183 -18.12 8.47 -21.92
N ARG A 184 -18.38 7.54 -22.83
CA ARG A 184 -19.37 6.47 -22.66
C ARG A 184 -18.74 5.14 -23.09
N PRO A 185 -19.05 4.02 -22.39
CA PRO A 185 -18.54 2.73 -22.78
C PRO A 185 -19.03 2.38 -24.20
N PRO A 186 -18.19 1.77 -25.06
CA PRO A 186 -18.48 1.53 -26.47
C PRO A 186 -19.64 0.55 -26.71
N ALA A 187 -20.06 -0.20 -25.69
CA ALA A 187 -21.27 -1.01 -25.73
C ALA A 187 -22.46 -0.19 -25.23
N GLY A 188 -23.36 0.20 -26.13
CA GLY A 188 -24.64 0.81 -25.78
C GLY A 188 -25.36 -0.05 -24.75
N GLY A 189 -25.42 0.45 -23.51
CA GLY A 189 -26.09 -0.24 -22.41
C GLY A 189 -27.57 -0.48 -22.73
N ASN A 190 -28.14 -1.52 -22.13
CA ASN A 190 -29.56 -1.86 -22.29
C ASN A 190 -30.44 -0.67 -21.91
N GLU A 191 -30.99 0.02 -22.90
CA GLU A 191 -31.77 1.27 -22.76
C GLU A 191 -32.92 1.14 -21.76
N ARG A 192 -33.48 -0.07 -21.63
CA ARG A 192 -34.53 -0.39 -20.66
C ARG A 192 -34.03 -0.26 -19.21
N LEU A 193 -32.82 -0.73 -18.92
CA LEU A 193 -32.23 -0.69 -17.58
C LEU A 193 -31.80 0.74 -17.22
N ALA A 194 -31.24 1.47 -18.18
CA ALA A 194 -30.94 2.90 -18.03
C ALA A 194 -32.22 3.71 -17.76
N GLY A 195 -33.32 3.39 -18.46
CA GLY A 195 -34.63 4.01 -18.24
C GLY A 195 -35.22 3.73 -16.85
N ILE A 196 -35.02 2.52 -16.31
CA ILE A 196 -35.46 2.18 -14.94
C ILE A 196 -34.67 2.97 -13.90
N LEU A 197 -33.33 3.01 -14.01
CA LEU A 197 -32.46 3.75 -13.10
C LEU A 197 -32.78 5.26 -13.08
N ALA A 198 -33.08 5.84 -14.24
CA ALA A 198 -33.46 7.25 -14.36
C ALA A 198 -34.85 7.58 -13.77
N ARG A 199 -35.74 6.60 -13.63
CA ARG A 199 -37.04 6.78 -12.96
C ARG A 199 -36.92 6.66 -11.44
N MET A 200 -36.04 5.77 -10.95
CA MET A 200 -35.77 5.64 -9.52
C MET A 200 -35.12 6.90 -8.93
N LYS A 201 -34.20 7.54 -9.64
CA LYS A 201 -33.58 8.82 -9.20
C LYS A 201 -34.55 10.02 -9.13
N ARG A 202 -35.74 9.95 -9.76
CA ARG A 202 -36.74 11.03 -9.77
C ARG A 202 -37.91 10.80 -8.81
N GLY A 203 -37.97 9.65 -8.17
CA GLY A 203 -39.06 9.26 -7.27
C GLY A 203 -38.68 9.16 -5.80
N GLY A 204 -37.54 9.74 -5.39
CA GLY A 204 -37.11 9.89 -4.01
C GLY A 204 -37.19 11.35 -3.58
#